data_AF-A0A9D1SCL3-F1
#
_entry.id   AF-A0A9D1SCL3-F1
#
_cell.length_a   1.000
_cell.length_b   1.000
_cell.length_c   1.000
_cell.angle_alpha   90.00
_cell.angle_beta   90.00
_cell.angle_gamma   90.00
#
_symmetry.space_group_name_H-M   'P 1'
#
loop_
_entity.id
_entity.type
_entity.pdbx_description
1 polymer ?
#
loop_
_entity_poly.entity_id
_entity_poly.type
_entity_poly.pdbx_seq_one_letter_code
_entity_poly.pdbx_strand_id
1 'polypeptide(L)'
;MGKIKETLSRFILHISEWKVICTIPDLNKCVICVAPHTSNWDFIWGKLAYLSIGRFAGFLIKKDWFFFPFNRIFHSMGGIPVDRSRKTDLVEQIAQQYKTHERFSVAI
;
A
#
# COMPACT_ATOMS: atom_id res chain seq x y z
N MET A 1 -10.26 -9.21 -4.26
CA MET A 1 -9.07 -9.71 -3.53
C MET A 1 -9.37 -11.09 -3.00
N GLY A 2 -8.43 -12.04 -3.04
CA GLY A 2 -8.71 -13.42 -2.59
C GLY A 2 -8.83 -13.50 -1.06
N LYS A 3 -9.89 -14.16 -0.56
CA LYS A 3 -10.13 -14.41 0.89
C LYS A 3 -8.93 -14.99 1.63
N ILE A 4 -8.04 -15.69 0.93
CA ILE A 4 -6.80 -16.26 1.45
C ILE A 4 -5.84 -15.18 1.98
N LYS A 5 -5.58 -14.10 1.23
CA LYS A 5 -4.62 -13.06 1.64
C LYS A 5 -5.11 -12.31 2.89
N GLU A 6 -6.41 -12.08 2.93
CA GLU A 6 -7.10 -11.44 4.04
C GLU A 6 -7.03 -12.29 5.32
N THR A 7 -7.36 -13.58 5.21
CA THR A 7 -7.30 -14.53 6.34
C THR A 7 -5.88 -14.70 6.86
N LEU A 8 -4.90 -14.83 5.97
CA LEU A 8 -3.49 -14.93 6.34
C LEU A 8 -3.02 -13.65 7.06
N SER A 9 -3.40 -12.48 6.56
CA SER A 9 -3.01 -11.21 7.19
C SER A 9 -3.61 -11.07 8.59
N ARG A 10 -4.89 -11.43 8.78
CA ARG A 10 -5.51 -11.48 10.11
C ARG A 10 -4.79 -12.45 11.05
N PHE A 11 -4.42 -13.62 10.56
CA PHE A 11 -3.75 -14.63 11.36
C PHE A 11 -2.38 -14.16 11.86
N ILE A 12 -1.56 -13.57 10.96
CA ILE A 12 -0.25 -13.01 11.32
C ILE A 12 -0.38 -11.90 12.37
N LEU A 13 -1.34 -10.98 12.16
CA LEU A 13 -1.59 -9.90 13.12
C LEU A 13 -2.09 -10.42 14.46
N HIS A 14 -2.94 -11.45 14.46
CA HIS A 14 -3.45 -12.06 15.68
C HIS A 14 -2.35 -12.71 16.52
N ILE A 15 -1.44 -13.46 15.89
CA ILE A 15 -0.25 -14.03 16.57
C ILE A 15 0.65 -12.92 17.13
N SER A 16 0.71 -11.80 16.43
CA SER A 16 1.51 -10.64 16.86
C SER A 16 0.80 -9.79 17.93
N GLU A 17 -0.39 -10.19 18.36
CA GLU A 17 -1.26 -9.47 19.32
C GLU A 17 -1.79 -8.11 18.80
N TRP A 18 -1.78 -7.89 17.48
CA TRP A 18 -2.32 -6.67 16.88
C TRP A 18 -3.83 -6.76 16.72
N LYS A 19 -4.52 -5.68 17.10
CA LYS A 19 -5.95 -5.47 16.83
C LYS A 19 -6.12 -4.36 15.80
N VAL A 20 -6.69 -4.68 14.65
CA VAL A 20 -6.98 -3.71 13.60
C VAL A 20 -8.39 -3.19 13.76
N ILE A 21 -8.52 -1.88 13.98
CA ILE A 21 -9.81 -1.18 14.09
C ILE A 21 -9.90 -0.21 12.92
N CYS A 22 -10.95 -0.35 12.10
CA CYS A 22 -11.23 0.58 11.01
C CYS A 22 -12.69 1.02 11.10
N THR A 23 -12.89 2.31 11.38
CA THR A 23 -14.23 2.94 11.48
C THR A 23 -14.65 3.61 10.17
N ILE A 24 -13.73 3.75 9.22
CA ILE A 24 -13.93 4.47 7.97
C ILE A 24 -14.55 3.49 6.95
N PRO A 25 -15.60 3.89 6.20
CA PRO A 25 -16.16 3.04 5.14
C PRO A 25 -15.13 2.73 4.05
N ASP A 26 -15.44 1.74 3.21
CA ASP A 26 -14.60 1.42 2.05
C ASP A 26 -14.78 2.50 0.97
N LEU A 27 -13.87 3.45 0.94
CA LEU A 27 -13.87 4.55 -0.03
C LEU A 27 -13.26 4.07 -1.35
N ASN A 28 -13.90 4.41 -2.46
CA ASN A 28 -13.36 4.08 -3.78
C ASN A 28 -12.00 4.74 -4.02
N LYS A 29 -11.81 5.97 -3.54
CA LYS A 29 -10.53 6.68 -3.68
C LYS A 29 -10.10 7.29 -2.35
N CYS A 30 -8.85 7.07 -1.95
CA CYS A 30 -8.29 7.65 -0.74
C CYS A 30 -6.76 7.71 -0.77
N VAL A 31 -6.21 8.61 0.06
CA VAL A 31 -4.79 8.63 0.41
C VAL A 31 -4.69 8.20 1.87
N ILE A 32 -3.78 7.27 2.15
CA ILE A 32 -3.58 6.68 3.47
C ILE A 32 -2.24 7.15 3.98
N CYS A 33 -2.24 7.94 5.05
CA CYS A 33 -1.01 8.31 5.74
C CYS A 33 -0.64 7.19 6.71
N VAL A 34 0.49 6.52 6.48
CA VAL A 34 0.99 5.48 7.40
C VAL A 34 1.99 6.12 8.36
N ALA A 35 1.79 5.95 9.65
CA ALA A 35 2.72 6.42 10.67
C ALA A 35 2.83 5.39 11.80
N PRO A 36 4.00 5.24 12.44
CA PRO A 36 5.25 5.99 12.21
C PRO A 36 6.07 5.45 11.01
N HIS A 37 7.11 6.17 10.58
CA HIS A 37 8.09 5.70 9.58
C HIS A 37 9.48 5.54 10.22
N THR A 38 9.54 4.71 11.25
CA THR A 38 10.78 4.35 11.95
C THR A 38 11.63 3.36 11.16
N SER A 39 11.00 2.44 10.41
CA SER A 39 11.67 1.39 9.67
C SER A 39 10.82 0.85 8.52
N ASN A 40 11.44 0.05 7.64
CA ASN A 40 10.71 -0.65 6.57
C ASN A 40 9.65 -1.65 7.11
N TRP A 41 9.72 -2.03 8.39
CA TRP A 41 8.71 -2.88 9.01
C TRP A 41 7.35 -2.19 9.16
N ASP A 42 7.33 -0.86 9.28
CA ASP A 42 6.09 -0.09 9.36
C ASP A 42 5.22 -0.30 8.11
N PHE A 43 5.86 -0.43 6.94
CA PHE A 43 5.19 -0.77 5.69
C PHE A 43 4.57 -2.17 5.74
N ILE A 44 5.27 -3.17 6.28
CA ILE A 44 4.78 -4.55 6.36
C ILE A 44 3.55 -4.60 7.27
N TRP A 45 3.63 -4.00 8.46
CA TRP A 45 2.53 -3.95 9.41
C TRP A 45 1.33 -3.18 8.85
N GLY A 46 1.55 -2.00 8.28
CA GLY A 46 0.48 -1.21 7.65
C GLY A 46 -0.20 -1.96 6.51
N LYS A 47 0.57 -2.65 5.66
CA LYS A 47 0.03 -3.44 4.55
C LYS A 47 -0.77 -4.65 5.04
N LEU A 48 -0.27 -5.38 6.04
CA LEU A 48 -1.00 -6.49 6.66
C LEU A 48 -2.30 -6.00 7.29
N ALA A 49 -2.26 -4.88 8.02
CA ALA A 49 -3.45 -4.30 8.64
C ALA A 49 -4.51 -3.96 7.60
N TYR A 50 -4.13 -3.30 6.51
CA TYR A 50 -5.08 -2.94 5.45
C TYR A 50 -5.62 -4.16 4.67
N LEU A 51 -4.77 -5.16 4.43
CA LEU A 51 -5.19 -6.42 3.81
C LEU A 51 -6.13 -7.23 4.72
N SER A 52 -5.94 -7.15 6.04
CA SER A 52 -6.76 -7.89 7.01
C SER A 52 -8.23 -7.45 7.04
N ILE A 53 -8.50 -6.20 6.63
CA ILE A 53 -9.86 -5.67 6.46
C ILE A 53 -10.40 -5.86 5.04
N GLY A 54 -9.72 -6.67 4.21
CA GLY A 54 -10.14 -6.98 2.83
C GLY A 54 -9.87 -5.86 1.83
N ARG A 55 -9.16 -4.79 2.24
CA ARG A 55 -8.86 -3.64 1.38
C ARG A 55 -7.45 -3.73 0.80
N PHE A 56 -7.23 -3.03 -0.30
CA PHE A 56 -5.94 -3.00 -0.98
C PHE A 56 -5.54 -1.58 -1.31
N ALA A 57 -4.32 -1.23 -0.94
CA ALA A 57 -3.71 0.04 -1.28
C ALA A 57 -2.40 -0.22 -2.00
N GLY A 58 -2.19 0.56 -3.06
CA GLY A 58 -0.87 0.73 -3.64
C GLY A 58 0.03 1.54 -2.70
N PHE A 59 1.32 1.57 -2.99
CA PHE A 59 2.30 2.29 -2.18
C PHE A 59 3.40 2.85 -3.07
N LEU A 60 3.97 3.97 -2.66
CA LEU A 60 5.05 4.62 -3.41
C LEU A 60 6.40 4.02 -3.00
N ILE A 61 7.17 3.53 -3.96
CA ILE A 61 8.54 3.04 -3.69
C ILE A 61 9.50 3.53 -4.77
N LYS A 62 10.73 3.84 -4.36
CA LYS A 62 11.74 4.41 -5.26
C LYS A 62 11.96 3.47 -6.45
N LYS A 63 11.97 4.03 -7.67
CA LYS A 63 12.12 3.25 -8.92
C LYS A 63 13.30 2.27 -8.90
N ASP A 64 14.38 2.61 -8.19
CA ASP A 64 15.59 1.77 -8.06
C ASP A 64 15.34 0.43 -7.38
N TRP A 65 14.22 0.25 -6.65
CA TRP A 65 13.82 -1.04 -6.08
C TRP A 65 13.18 -1.99 -7.10
N PHE A 66 12.83 -1.51 -8.30
CA PHE A 66 12.20 -2.30 -9.36
C PHE A 66 13.24 -2.96 -10.30
N PHE A 67 14.28 -3.57 -9.73
CA PHE A 67 15.19 -4.45 -10.47
C PHE A 67 14.74 -5.91 -10.36
N PHE A 68 15.15 -6.77 -11.30
CA PHE A 68 14.82 -8.19 -11.23
C PHE A 68 15.57 -8.87 -10.07
N PRO A 69 14.92 -9.69 -9.21
CA PRO A 69 13.54 -10.20 -9.32
C PRO A 69 12.47 -9.36 -8.61
N PHE A 70 12.86 -8.38 -7.79
CA PHE A 70 11.97 -7.59 -6.94
C PHE A 70 10.90 -6.80 -7.69
N ASN A 71 11.18 -6.42 -8.93
CA ASN A 71 10.24 -5.75 -9.84
C ASN A 71 8.84 -6.43 -9.85
N ARG A 72 8.82 -7.75 -10.02
CA ARG A 72 7.56 -8.53 -10.07
C ARG A 72 6.85 -8.56 -8.73
N ILE A 73 7.61 -8.65 -7.65
CA ILE A 73 7.08 -8.70 -6.28
C ILE A 73 6.39 -7.39 -5.97
N PHE A 74 7.09 -6.26 -6.13
CA PHE A 74 6.54 -4.94 -5.82
C PHE A 74 5.34 -4.61 -6.70
N HIS A 75 5.37 -4.89 -8.00
CA HIS A 75 4.19 -4.71 -8.86
C HIS A 75 2.98 -5.55 -8.39
N SER A 76 3.19 -6.83 -8.04
CA SER A 76 2.10 -7.68 -7.53
C SER A 76 1.52 -7.19 -6.20
N MET A 77 2.32 -6.46 -5.43
CA MET A 77 1.93 -5.85 -4.17
C MET A 77 1.29 -4.47 -4.35
N GLY A 78 1.21 -3.92 -5.56
CA GLY A 78 0.68 -2.56 -5.82
C GLY A 78 1.72 -1.45 -5.67
N GLY A 79 3.00 -1.77 -5.80
CA GLY A 79 4.09 -0.80 -5.77
C GLY A 79 4.05 0.11 -7.00
N ILE A 80 4.04 1.41 -6.75
CA ILE A 80 4.08 2.46 -7.75
C ILE A 80 5.52 3.01 -7.77
N PRO A 81 6.29 2.81 -8.86
CA PRO A 81 7.64 3.32 -8.96
C PRO A 81 7.63 4.84 -9.02
N VAL A 82 8.38 5.48 -8.12
CA VAL A 82 8.51 6.93 -8.09
C VAL A 82 9.94 7.35 -8.36
N ASP A 83 10.12 8.31 -9.27
CA ASP A 83 11.37 8.99 -9.49
C ASP A 83 11.45 10.23 -8.59
N ARG A 84 12.29 10.17 -7.55
CA ARG A 84 12.46 11.27 -6.60
C ARG A 84 13.50 12.30 -7.05
N SER A 85 14.15 12.10 -8.20
CA SER A 85 15.11 13.07 -8.75
C SER A 85 14.44 14.34 -9.26
N ARG A 86 13.14 14.26 -9.62
CA ARG A 86 12.32 15.41 -10.05
C ARG A 86 11.05 15.47 -9.21
N LYS A 87 11.00 16.39 -8.25
CA LYS A 87 9.87 16.51 -7.29
C LYS A 87 8.54 16.85 -7.98
N THR A 88 8.57 17.61 -9.07
CA THR A 88 7.39 18.11 -9.78
C THR A 88 6.56 16.98 -10.40
N ASP A 89 7.21 15.90 -10.86
CA ASP A 89 6.55 14.84 -11.59
C ASP A 89 5.73 13.89 -10.68
N LEU A 90 6.05 13.79 -9.39
CA LEU A 90 5.40 12.81 -8.50
C LEU A 90 3.92 13.13 -8.26
N VAL A 91 3.62 14.36 -7.89
CA VAL A 91 2.24 14.76 -7.54
C VAL A 91 1.36 14.66 -8.79
N GLU A 92 1.85 15.07 -9.94
CA GLU A 92 1.14 14.96 -11.22
C GLU A 92 0.88 13.50 -11.59
N GLN A 93 1.86 12.60 -11.44
CA GLN A 93 1.69 11.17 -11.71
C GLN A 93 0.59 10.57 -10.83
N ILE A 94 0.60 10.85 -9.52
CA ILE A 94 -0.40 10.32 -8.59
C ILE A 94 -1.78 10.95 -8.86
N ALA A 95 -1.85 12.24 -9.15
CA ALA A 95 -3.08 12.91 -9.53
C ALA A 95 -3.68 12.33 -10.81
N GLN A 96 -2.83 11.99 -11.80
CA GLN A 96 -3.27 11.36 -13.03
C GLN A 96 -3.82 9.94 -12.78
N GLN A 97 -3.14 9.13 -11.96
CA GLN A 97 -3.65 7.81 -11.60
C GLN A 97 -4.96 7.87 -10.82
N TYR A 98 -5.07 8.84 -9.90
CA TYR A 98 -6.30 9.11 -9.17
C TYR A 98 -7.47 9.44 -10.10
N LYS A 99 -7.22 10.22 -11.17
CA LYS A 99 -8.25 10.57 -12.15
C LYS A 99 -8.65 9.40 -13.03
N THR A 100 -7.69 8.58 -13.47
CA THR A 100 -7.94 7.52 -14.46
C THR A 100 -8.55 6.24 -13.90
N HIS A 101 -8.35 5.95 -12.61
CA HIS A 101 -8.87 4.74 -11.99
C HIS A 101 -10.15 5.03 -11.20
N GLU A 102 -11.18 4.18 -11.31
CA GLU A 102 -12.39 4.29 -10.49
C GLU A 102 -12.11 4.00 -9.01
N ARG A 103 -11.23 3.03 -8.75
CA ARG A 103 -10.69 2.74 -7.42
C ARG A 103 -9.22 3.07 -7.33
N PHE A 104 -8.85 3.90 -6.35
CA PHE A 104 -7.47 4.33 -6.14
C PHE A 104 -7.19 4.59 -4.67
N SER A 105 -6.50 3.66 -4.02
CA SER A 105 -6.01 3.82 -2.66
C SER A 105 -4.50 3.78 -2.68
N VAL A 106 -3.85 4.85 -2.22
CA VAL A 106 -2.39 4.92 -2.14
C VAL A 106 -1.95 5.20 -0.71
N ALA A 107 -1.02 4.39 -0.21
CA ALA A 107 -0.35 4.58 1.05
C ALA A 107 0.94 5.38 0.85
N ILE A 108 1.11 6.40 1.67
CA ILE A 108 2.31 7.25 1.74
C ILE A 108 2.99 7.09 3.09
#